data_AF-A0AAV6YQD3-F1
#
_entry.id   AF-A0AAV6YQD3-F1
#
_cell.length_a   1.000
_cell.length_b   1.000
_cell.length_c   1.000
_cell.angle_alpha   90.00
_cell.angle_beta   90.00
_cell.angle_gamma   90.00
#
_symmetry.space_group_name_H-M   'P 1'
#
loop_
_entity.id
_entity.type
_entity.pdbx_description
1 polymer ?
#
loop_
_entity_poly.entity_id
_entity_poly.type
_entity_poly.pdbx_seq_one_letter_code
_entity_poly.pdbx_strand_id
1 'polypeptide(L)'
;MNTFLGFGRPYVEKHYNKTGQRAFLHMKRTPKPKSEDSSSNTGDPPRKKPTRLAIGMEGGFDMSDEQCEYEEEVTLVILPQFLEIQRDGLSGLPEMVRDRVSSAIDAILAADSASRKQEVQAWDGEVRQVSKHAFNLQQLEGAPRIPPCGWKCSVCDLRENLWLNLTDGAILCGRRYFDGSGGNNHAVQHYRETGYPLAVKLGTITPDGGDVYSYDEDDMVLDPNLSEHLTHFGIDMMKMQKTDKTMTELEIDMNQRIGEWELIQESGVQLQPLYGQGFTGIRNLGNSCYLNSTMQVVFSIPAFQRKYVEQMEQIFHRAPSDPTQDFSTQVAKLGHGLLSGEYSKPAPEKEGEEQKGLQDGIAPRMFKALIGKGHPEFSTNRQQDAQEFFLHFINMVEVSGGVIMGHLYFPG
;
A
#
# COMPACT_ATOMS: atom_id res chain seq x y z
N MET A 1 5.00 -28.51 8.55
CA MET A 1 4.78 -27.54 9.64
C MET A 1 6.08 -27.39 10.43
N ASN A 2 7.14 -26.86 9.80
CA ASN A 2 8.46 -26.72 10.43
C ASN A 2 8.99 -25.30 10.24
N THR A 3 9.07 -24.84 8.99
CA THR A 3 9.54 -23.49 8.62
C THR A 3 8.42 -22.45 8.53
N PHE A 4 7.15 -22.88 8.63
CA PHE A 4 5.95 -22.05 8.45
C PHE A 4 5.83 -21.34 7.09
N LEU A 5 6.57 -21.81 6.07
CA LEU A 5 6.44 -21.33 4.69
C LEU A 5 5.18 -21.91 4.02
N GLY A 6 4.48 -21.06 3.27
CA GLY A 6 3.30 -21.43 2.48
C GLY A 6 3.64 -21.73 1.02
N PHE A 7 3.03 -22.78 0.46
CA PHE A 7 3.22 -23.17 -0.93
C PHE A 7 1.87 -23.47 -1.58
N GLY A 8 1.62 -22.92 -2.78
CA GLY A 8 0.46 -23.31 -3.58
C GLY A 8 0.57 -24.76 -4.06
N ARG A 9 -0.57 -25.35 -4.45
CA ARG A 9 -0.65 -26.74 -4.90
C ARG A 9 0.39 -27.14 -5.96
N PRO A 10 0.71 -26.31 -6.98
CA PRO A 10 1.73 -26.67 -7.99
C PRO A 10 3.17 -26.67 -7.46
N TYR A 11 3.42 -26.07 -6.28
CA TYR A 11 4.77 -25.78 -5.78
C TYR A 11 5.18 -26.60 -4.55
N VAL A 12 4.21 -27.17 -3.82
CA VAL A 12 4.48 -27.91 -2.57
C VAL A 12 5.37 -29.14 -2.78
N GLU A 13 5.22 -29.84 -3.91
CA GLU A 13 6.06 -31.01 -4.25
C GLU A 13 7.52 -30.63 -4.44
N LYS A 14 7.81 -29.43 -4.99
CA LYS A 14 9.18 -28.93 -5.11
C LYS A 14 9.82 -28.74 -3.73
N HIS A 15 9.06 -28.23 -2.75
CA HIS A 15 9.55 -28.10 -1.38
C HIS A 15 9.77 -29.46 -0.71
N TYR A 16 8.83 -30.41 -0.88
CA TYR A 16 8.98 -31.77 -0.39
C TYR A 16 10.23 -32.45 -0.97
N ASN A 17 10.42 -32.40 -2.29
CA ASN A 17 11.56 -33.03 -2.96
C ASN A 17 12.91 -32.43 -2.50
N LYS A 18 12.94 -31.13 -2.22
CA LYS A 18 14.16 -30.43 -1.75
C LYS A 18 14.51 -30.67 -0.28
N THR A 19 13.50 -30.70 0.58
CA THR A 19 13.70 -30.62 2.05
C THR A 19 13.33 -31.89 2.79
N GLY A 20 12.60 -32.80 2.15
CA GLY A 20 12.00 -33.97 2.78
C GLY A 20 10.79 -33.65 3.69
N GLN A 21 10.33 -32.39 3.77
CA GLN A 21 9.18 -32.01 4.58
C GLN A 21 7.90 -32.66 4.05
N ARG A 22 7.25 -33.50 4.86
CA ARG A 22 6.06 -34.28 4.45
C ARG A 22 4.73 -33.71 4.88
N ALA A 23 4.66 -33.17 6.10
CA ALA A 23 3.40 -32.71 6.70
C ALA A 23 3.18 -31.21 6.46
N PHE A 24 2.02 -30.84 5.91
CA PHE A 24 1.62 -29.47 5.61
C PHE A 24 0.22 -29.18 6.14
N LEU A 25 0.00 -27.97 6.62
CA LEU A 25 -1.34 -27.48 6.90
C LEU A 25 -1.88 -26.86 5.61
N HIS A 26 -2.91 -27.47 5.04
CA HIS A 26 -3.58 -26.97 3.85
C HIS A 26 -4.74 -26.08 4.28
N MET A 27 -4.78 -24.87 3.76
CA MET A 27 -5.79 -23.85 4.07
C MET A 27 -6.44 -23.42 2.76
N LYS A 28 -7.76 -23.54 2.69
CA LYS A 28 -8.56 -23.12 1.54
C LYS A 28 -9.63 -22.15 2.02
N ARG A 29 -9.66 -20.96 1.42
CA ARG A 29 -10.64 -19.93 1.70
C ARG A 29 -11.56 -19.76 0.51
N THR A 30 -12.86 -19.90 0.73
CA THR A 30 -13.87 -19.76 -0.30
C THR A 30 -14.79 -18.60 0.06
N PRO A 31 -15.00 -17.62 -0.83
CA PRO A 31 -15.96 -16.54 -0.58
C PRO A 31 -17.39 -17.11 -0.61
N LYS A 32 -18.18 -16.78 0.41
CA LYS A 32 -19.63 -16.96 0.48
C LYS A 32 -20.30 -15.60 0.33
N PRO A 33 -21.26 -15.44 -0.59
CA PRO A 33 -22.10 -14.25 -0.60
C PRO A 33 -22.88 -14.17 0.73
N LYS A 34 -22.89 -13.01 1.37
CA LYS A 34 -23.73 -12.80 2.56
C LYS A 34 -25.19 -13.03 2.18
N SER A 35 -25.90 -13.89 2.90
CA SER A 35 -27.36 -13.97 2.78
C SER A 35 -27.94 -12.66 3.32
N GLU A 36 -28.75 -11.96 2.53
CA GLU A 36 -29.56 -10.86 3.05
C GLU A 36 -30.58 -11.44 4.05
N ASP A 37 -30.24 -11.41 5.33
CA ASP A 37 -31.23 -11.62 6.37
C ASP A 37 -32.21 -10.44 6.31
N SER A 38 -33.40 -10.72 5.75
CA SER A 38 -34.54 -9.82 5.59
C SER A 38 -35.22 -9.45 6.92
N SER A 39 -34.43 -9.00 7.90
CA SER A 39 -34.93 -8.55 9.20
C SER A 39 -34.08 -7.44 9.85
N SER A 40 -33.85 -6.32 9.13
CA SER A 40 -33.57 -5.04 9.81
C SER A 40 -34.04 -3.84 8.97
N ASN A 41 -35.35 -3.59 9.00
CA ASN A 41 -35.92 -2.28 8.68
C ASN A 41 -35.56 -1.29 9.79
N THR A 42 -34.34 -0.77 9.80
CA THR A 42 -33.99 0.51 10.44
C THR A 42 -32.81 1.08 9.68
N GLY A 43 -33.00 2.27 9.08
CA GLY A 43 -32.01 2.90 8.21
C GLY A 43 -30.63 2.98 8.86
N ASP A 44 -29.66 2.29 8.23
CA ASP A 44 -28.26 2.45 8.57
C ASP A 44 -27.85 3.92 8.34
N PRO A 45 -27.14 4.55 9.29
CA PRO A 45 -26.56 5.87 9.06
C PRO A 45 -25.53 5.80 7.92
N PRO A 46 -25.31 6.90 7.18
CA PRO A 46 -24.35 6.90 6.07
C PRO A 46 -22.97 6.46 6.55
N ARG A 47 -22.41 5.46 5.86
CA ARG A 47 -21.11 4.83 6.17
C ARG A 47 -20.03 5.89 6.34
N LYS A 48 -19.23 5.81 7.41
CA LYS A 48 -18.09 6.72 7.63
C LYS A 48 -17.02 6.43 6.58
N LYS A 49 -16.61 7.45 5.81
CA LYS A 49 -15.54 7.33 4.81
C LYS A 49 -14.20 7.05 5.51
N PRO A 50 -13.31 6.21 4.95
CA PRO A 50 -11.98 5.99 5.50
C PRO A 50 -11.20 7.31 5.58
N THR A 51 -10.62 7.55 6.76
CA THR A 51 -9.86 8.75 7.12
C THR A 51 -8.34 8.53 7.21
N ARG A 52 -7.93 7.26 7.17
CA ARG A 52 -6.55 6.76 7.24
C ARG A 52 -6.39 5.65 6.21
N LEU A 53 -5.19 5.49 5.65
CA LEU A 53 -4.91 4.41 4.70
C LEU A 53 -4.91 3.00 5.38
N ALA A 54 -5.34 2.90 6.64
CA ALA A 54 -5.23 1.71 7.49
C ALA A 54 -6.30 0.68 7.16
N ILE A 55 -6.00 -0.61 7.29
CA ILE A 55 -6.98 -1.68 7.08
C ILE A 55 -7.36 -2.27 8.44
N GLY A 56 -8.63 -2.16 8.85
CA GLY A 56 -9.15 -2.72 10.11
C GLY A 56 -8.76 -1.98 11.39
N MET A 57 -8.39 -0.69 11.28
CA MET A 57 -8.11 0.19 12.42
C MET A 57 -9.11 1.36 12.45
N GLU A 58 -9.26 2.00 13.62
CA GLU A 58 -10.13 3.16 13.77
C GLU A 58 -9.77 4.28 12.78
N GLY A 59 -10.74 4.65 11.95
CA GLY A 59 -10.57 5.63 10.87
C GLY A 59 -9.93 5.07 9.59
N GLY A 60 -9.61 3.78 9.50
CA GLY A 60 -9.10 3.11 8.31
C GLY A 60 -10.20 2.62 7.35
N PHE A 61 -9.80 1.98 6.26
CA PHE A 61 -10.62 1.06 5.49
C PHE A 61 -11.05 -0.10 6.39
N ASP A 62 -12.35 -0.22 6.59
CA ASP A 62 -12.93 -1.37 7.26
C ASP A 62 -12.87 -2.60 6.34
N MET A 63 -12.22 -3.66 6.81
CA MET A 63 -12.35 -5.00 6.19
C MET A 63 -13.74 -5.59 6.38
N SER A 64 -14.61 -4.95 7.17
CA SER A 64 -16.01 -5.39 7.31
C SER A 64 -16.84 -5.18 6.04
N ASP A 65 -16.30 -4.45 5.06
CA ASP A 65 -16.79 -4.42 3.68
C ASP A 65 -16.27 -5.60 2.83
N GLU A 66 -15.87 -6.71 3.47
CA GLU A 66 -16.03 -8.01 2.85
C GLU A 66 -17.55 -8.25 2.64
N GLN A 67 -18.05 -7.89 1.46
CA GLN A 67 -19.36 -8.29 0.95
C GLN A 67 -19.50 -9.83 0.82
N CYS A 68 -18.45 -10.57 1.18
CA CYS A 68 -18.44 -12.02 1.22
C CYS A 68 -17.89 -12.51 2.57
N GLU A 69 -18.63 -13.34 3.29
CA GLU A 69 -18.03 -14.13 4.38
C GLU A 69 -17.09 -15.16 3.78
N TYR A 70 -15.92 -15.41 4.37
CA TYR A 70 -15.05 -16.48 3.89
C TYR A 70 -15.25 -17.74 4.72
N GLU A 71 -15.55 -18.86 4.05
CA GLU A 71 -15.45 -20.17 4.64
C GLU A 71 -14.00 -20.65 4.54
N GLU A 72 -13.37 -20.92 5.68
CA GLU A 72 -12.02 -21.45 5.76
C GLU A 72 -12.05 -22.94 6.08
N GLU A 73 -11.56 -23.75 5.14
CA GLU A 73 -11.34 -25.19 5.30
C GLU A 73 -9.87 -25.44 5.62
N VAL A 74 -9.59 -26.12 6.73
CA VAL A 74 -8.23 -26.43 7.19
C VAL A 74 -8.05 -27.93 7.31
N THR A 75 -7.10 -28.49 6.55
CA THR A 75 -6.81 -29.94 6.54
C THR A 75 -5.32 -30.21 6.69
N LEU A 76 -4.95 -31.28 7.41
CA LEU A 76 -3.55 -31.72 7.47
C LEU A 76 -3.28 -32.63 6.28
N VAL A 77 -2.23 -32.34 5.50
CA VAL A 77 -1.88 -33.10 4.29
C VAL A 77 -0.48 -33.68 4.43
N ILE A 78 -0.33 -34.97 4.15
CA ILE A 78 0.95 -35.70 4.20
C ILE A 78 1.37 -36.16 2.79
N LEU A 79 2.54 -35.68 2.34
CA LEU A 79 3.17 -36.06 1.08
C LEU A 79 3.99 -37.37 1.18
N PRO A 80 4.25 -38.06 0.05
CA PRO A 80 3.85 -37.70 -1.33
C PRO A 80 2.44 -38.15 -1.73
N GLN A 81 1.74 -38.94 -0.91
CA GLN A 81 0.43 -39.50 -1.27
C GLN A 81 -0.73 -38.50 -1.18
N PHE A 82 -0.49 -37.29 -0.67
CA PHE A 82 -1.55 -36.33 -0.34
C PHE A 82 -2.60 -36.92 0.60
N LEU A 83 -2.15 -37.65 1.62
CA LEU A 83 -3.05 -38.18 2.63
C LEU A 83 -3.63 -37.02 3.44
N GLU A 84 -4.94 -36.84 3.37
CA GLU A 84 -5.67 -35.80 4.09
C GLU A 84 -6.17 -36.33 5.43
N ILE A 85 -5.90 -35.59 6.50
CA ILE A 85 -6.37 -35.86 7.85
C ILE A 85 -7.16 -34.65 8.30
N GLN A 86 -8.47 -34.86 8.49
CA GLN A 86 -9.37 -33.85 9.03
C GLN A 86 -9.08 -33.61 10.52
N ARG A 87 -9.46 -32.44 11.02
CA ARG A 87 -9.12 -32.01 12.38
C ARG A 87 -9.76 -32.87 13.47
N ASP A 88 -10.99 -33.34 13.22
CA ASP A 88 -11.74 -34.32 14.01
C ASP A 88 -11.23 -35.77 13.85
N GLY A 89 -10.54 -36.05 12.74
CA GLY A 89 -9.90 -37.34 12.42
C GLY A 89 -8.65 -37.66 13.26
N LEU A 90 -8.20 -36.78 14.15
CA LEU A 90 -7.04 -36.99 15.02
C LEU A 90 -7.32 -37.91 16.22
N SER A 91 -8.56 -38.34 16.42
CA SER A 91 -9.02 -39.15 17.56
C SER A 91 -8.35 -40.52 17.70
N GLY A 92 -7.86 -41.09 16.60
CA GLY A 92 -7.16 -42.39 16.58
C GLY A 92 -5.65 -42.32 16.88
N LEU A 93 -5.08 -41.14 17.08
CA LEU A 93 -3.65 -40.96 17.36
C LEU A 93 -3.36 -41.01 18.87
N PRO A 94 -2.12 -41.39 19.27
CA PRO A 94 -1.70 -41.27 20.67
C PRO A 94 -1.92 -39.84 21.18
N GLU A 95 -2.43 -39.71 22.40
CA GLU A 95 -2.81 -38.42 23.01
C GLU A 95 -1.73 -37.34 22.86
N MET A 96 -0.47 -37.69 23.15
CA MET A 96 0.65 -36.77 23.01
C MET A 96 0.88 -36.26 21.58
N VAL A 97 0.61 -37.08 20.57
CA VAL A 97 0.73 -36.69 19.16
C VAL A 97 -0.44 -35.81 18.77
N ARG A 98 -1.67 -36.21 19.16
CA ARG A 98 -2.89 -35.43 18.92
C ARG A 98 -2.76 -34.02 19.48
N ASP A 99 -2.37 -33.89 20.75
CA ASP A 99 -2.30 -32.59 21.42
C ASP A 99 -1.21 -31.69 20.79
N ARG A 100 -0.08 -32.27 20.38
CA ARG A 100 0.98 -31.55 19.69
C ARG A 100 0.56 -31.06 18.31
N VAL A 101 -0.15 -31.90 17.54
CA VAL A 101 -0.66 -31.53 16.22
C VAL A 101 -1.73 -30.44 16.34
N SER A 102 -2.70 -30.60 17.25
CA SER A 102 -3.74 -29.60 17.49
C SER A 102 -3.13 -28.26 17.91
N SER A 103 -2.21 -28.27 18.89
CA SER A 103 -1.53 -27.04 19.34
C SER A 103 -0.77 -26.34 18.22
N ALA A 104 -0.11 -27.10 17.34
CA ALA A 104 0.61 -26.54 16.20
C ALA A 104 -0.34 -25.94 15.16
N ILE A 105 -1.51 -26.56 14.92
CA ILE A 105 -2.55 -26.01 14.04
C ILE A 105 -3.09 -24.71 14.62
N ASP A 106 -3.48 -24.71 15.89
CA ASP A 106 -3.99 -23.52 16.59
C ASP A 106 -3.00 -22.35 16.55
N ALA A 107 -1.72 -22.63 16.81
CA ALA A 107 -0.67 -21.62 16.75
C ALA A 107 -0.48 -21.04 15.34
N ILE A 108 -0.61 -21.86 14.29
CA ILE A 108 -0.49 -21.38 12.90
C ILE A 108 -1.70 -20.51 12.53
N LEU A 109 -2.92 -20.91 12.92
CA LEU A 109 -4.14 -20.17 12.63
C LEU A 109 -4.24 -18.85 13.41
N ALA A 110 -3.71 -18.82 14.64
CA ALA A 110 -3.66 -17.61 15.47
C ALA A 110 -2.54 -16.63 15.07
N ALA A 111 -1.53 -17.09 14.34
CA ALA A 111 -0.40 -16.25 13.94
C ALA A 111 -0.81 -15.26 12.84
N ASP A 112 -0.46 -13.98 13.02
CA ASP A 112 -0.64 -13.00 11.95
C ASP A 112 0.15 -13.39 10.70
N SER A 113 -0.52 -13.31 9.55
CA SER A 113 0.09 -13.59 8.27
C SER A 113 1.23 -12.61 7.99
N ALA A 114 2.21 -13.04 7.18
CA ALA A 114 3.33 -12.17 6.79
C ALA A 114 2.83 -10.89 6.10
N SER A 115 1.76 -10.97 5.30
CA SER A 115 1.15 -9.79 4.68
C SER A 115 0.54 -8.85 5.71
N ARG A 116 -0.16 -9.36 6.73
CA ARG A 116 -0.74 -8.56 7.80
C ARG A 116 0.35 -7.90 8.65
N LYS A 117 1.42 -8.62 8.99
CA LYS A 117 2.57 -8.06 9.72
C LYS A 117 3.28 -6.95 8.93
N GLN A 118 3.46 -7.14 7.62
CA GLN A 118 4.05 -6.13 6.74
C GLN A 118 3.15 -4.91 6.59
N GLU A 119 1.84 -5.10 6.49
CA GLU A 119 0.89 -4.00 6.54
C GLU A 119 1.07 -3.24 7.84
N VAL A 120 0.93 -3.91 9.00
CA VAL A 120 1.13 -3.34 10.36
C VAL A 120 2.45 -2.57 10.50
N GLN A 121 3.57 -3.15 10.10
CA GLN A 121 4.90 -2.49 10.18
C GLN A 121 5.05 -1.30 9.23
N ALA A 122 4.39 -1.34 8.08
CA ALA A 122 4.43 -0.21 7.17
C ALA A 122 3.62 1.01 7.70
N TRP A 123 2.73 0.79 8.68
CA TRP A 123 2.12 1.87 9.48
C TRP A 123 3.10 2.53 10.44
N ASP A 124 4.07 1.79 11.00
CA ASP A 124 5.08 2.39 11.89
C ASP A 124 5.97 3.42 11.15
N GLY A 125 6.07 3.32 9.82
CA GLY A 125 6.72 4.32 8.96
C GLY A 125 5.90 5.59 8.67
N GLU A 126 4.62 5.61 9.04
CA GLU A 126 3.75 6.81 9.03
C GLU A 126 3.74 7.57 10.36
N VAL A 127 4.52 7.14 11.36
CA VAL A 127 4.69 7.93 12.59
C VAL A 127 5.41 9.23 12.23
N ARG A 128 4.61 10.27 11.98
CA ARG A 128 5.06 11.64 11.74
C ARG A 128 6.09 11.98 12.81
N GLN A 129 7.27 12.36 12.37
CA GLN A 129 8.31 12.81 13.29
C GLN A 129 7.96 14.22 13.76
N VAL A 130 8.36 14.55 14.99
CA VAL A 130 8.28 15.94 15.47
C VAL A 130 9.21 16.79 14.62
N SER A 131 8.68 17.89 14.07
CA SER A 131 9.49 18.78 13.25
C SER A 131 10.65 19.35 14.05
N LYS A 132 11.82 19.43 13.43
CA LYS A 132 12.97 20.15 14.01
C LYS A 132 12.69 21.65 14.27
N HIS A 133 11.65 22.20 13.63
CA HIS A 133 11.24 23.61 13.75
C HIS A 133 10.18 23.83 14.84
N ALA A 134 9.50 22.78 15.32
CA ALA A 134 8.34 22.91 16.21
C ALA A 134 8.63 23.68 17.52
N PHE A 135 9.82 23.53 18.09
CA PHE A 135 10.18 24.17 19.36
C PHE A 135 10.82 25.55 19.21
N ASN A 136 11.29 25.90 18.01
CA ASN A 136 12.05 27.13 17.75
C ASN A 136 11.41 28.00 16.67
N LEU A 137 10.13 27.75 16.35
CA LEU A 137 9.41 28.49 15.32
C LEU A 137 9.23 29.95 15.76
N GLN A 138 9.78 30.89 15.01
CA GLN A 138 9.61 32.31 15.28
C GLN A 138 8.34 32.82 14.61
N GLN A 139 7.33 33.22 15.39
CA GLN A 139 6.12 33.84 14.85
C GLN A 139 6.28 35.36 14.82
N LEU A 140 5.96 35.99 13.69
CA LEU A 140 6.10 37.43 13.52
C LEU A 140 5.10 38.20 14.39
N GLU A 141 5.57 39.31 14.98
CA GLU A 141 4.71 40.23 15.72
C GLU A 141 3.75 40.99 14.79
N GLY A 142 2.54 41.28 15.26
CA GLY A 142 1.52 41.98 14.47
C GLY A 142 0.81 41.11 13.43
N ALA A 143 0.90 39.79 13.57
CA ALA A 143 0.23 38.83 12.71
C ALA A 143 -1.30 39.05 12.62
N PRO A 144 -1.91 38.83 11.45
CA PRO A 144 -3.34 39.02 11.27
C PRO A 144 -4.14 38.04 12.13
N ARG A 145 -5.27 38.50 12.68
CA ARG A 145 -6.25 37.60 13.28
C ARG A 145 -6.97 36.83 12.19
N ILE A 146 -6.88 35.50 12.23
CA ILE A 146 -7.46 34.64 11.21
C ILE A 146 -8.89 34.25 11.62
N PRO A 147 -9.90 34.47 10.76
CA PRO A 147 -11.27 34.07 11.05
C PRO A 147 -11.38 32.54 11.13
N PRO A 148 -12.41 31.98 11.80
CA PRO A 148 -12.56 30.53 11.96
C PRO A 148 -13.06 29.80 10.69
N CYS A 149 -13.50 30.54 9.66
CA CYS A 149 -13.95 29.98 8.38
C CYS A 149 -13.93 31.03 7.27
N GLY A 150 -14.29 30.62 6.04
CA GLY A 150 -14.44 31.53 4.90
C GLY A 150 -13.12 31.96 4.26
N TRP A 151 -12.05 31.20 4.51
CA TRP A 151 -10.73 31.50 3.99
C TRP A 151 -10.66 31.47 2.47
N LYS A 152 -9.67 32.19 1.96
CA LYS A 152 -9.34 32.27 0.54
C LYS A 152 -7.83 32.40 0.43
N CYS A 153 -7.24 31.81 -0.59
CA CYS A 153 -5.84 32.05 -0.94
C CYS A 153 -5.63 33.56 -1.12
N SER A 154 -4.56 34.11 -0.55
CA SER A 154 -4.23 35.54 -0.67
C SER A 154 -3.83 35.95 -2.09
N VAL A 155 -3.43 34.99 -2.94
CA VAL A 155 -2.93 35.23 -4.30
C VAL A 155 -3.96 34.89 -5.38
N CYS A 156 -4.85 33.91 -5.16
CA CYS A 156 -5.80 33.45 -6.18
C CYS A 156 -7.20 33.16 -5.61
N ASP A 157 -8.12 32.67 -6.45
CA ASP A 157 -9.53 32.50 -6.07
C ASP A 157 -9.88 31.20 -5.32
N LEU A 158 -8.88 30.38 -5.00
CA LEU A 158 -9.10 29.10 -4.34
C LEU A 158 -9.57 29.27 -2.88
N ARG A 159 -10.55 28.46 -2.50
CA ARG A 159 -11.17 28.44 -1.17
C ARG A 159 -10.97 27.13 -0.41
N GLU A 160 -10.39 26.13 -1.08
CA GLU A 160 -10.14 24.78 -0.57
C GLU A 160 -8.65 24.45 -0.70
N ASN A 161 -8.17 23.46 0.05
CA ASN A 161 -6.75 23.07 0.11
C ASN A 161 -5.83 24.26 0.46
N LEU A 162 -6.21 24.98 1.51
CA LEU A 162 -5.52 26.17 2.00
C LEU A 162 -4.62 25.83 3.19
N TRP A 163 -3.41 26.39 3.14
CA TRP A 163 -2.34 26.22 4.12
C TRP A 163 -2.06 27.56 4.77
N LEU A 164 -2.12 27.58 6.10
CA LEU A 164 -1.73 28.71 6.93
C LEU A 164 -0.26 28.55 7.32
N ASN A 165 0.59 29.47 6.89
CA ASN A 165 1.97 29.47 7.35
C ASN A 165 2.03 29.90 8.83
N LEU A 166 2.67 29.08 9.67
CA LEU A 166 2.69 29.29 11.12
C LEU A 166 3.64 30.41 11.57
N THR A 167 4.45 30.98 10.67
CA THR A 167 5.38 32.08 10.98
C THR A 167 4.70 33.45 10.83
N ASP A 168 4.01 33.69 9.72
CA ASP A 168 3.50 35.03 9.36
C ASP A 168 1.97 35.10 9.19
N GLY A 169 1.28 33.96 9.20
CA GLY A 169 -0.16 33.88 9.05
C GLY A 169 -0.65 33.99 7.60
N ALA A 170 0.22 33.84 6.61
CA ALA A 170 -0.18 33.81 5.21
C ALA A 170 -1.06 32.59 4.90
N ILE A 171 -2.20 32.82 4.24
CA ILE A 171 -3.13 31.75 3.78
C ILE A 171 -2.97 31.56 2.28
N LEU A 172 -2.48 30.39 1.88
CA LEU A 172 -2.06 30.12 0.51
C LEU A 172 -2.53 28.74 0.05
N CYS A 173 -2.78 28.58 -1.25
CA CYS A 173 -3.21 27.28 -1.78
C CYS A 173 -2.04 26.29 -1.93
N GLY A 174 -2.36 25.00 -1.79
CA GLY A 174 -1.41 23.90 -1.86
C GLY A 174 -0.78 23.65 -3.23
N ARG A 175 -0.10 22.50 -3.36
CA ARG A 175 0.63 22.14 -4.58
C ARG A 175 -0.31 21.81 -5.74
N ARG A 176 0.14 22.09 -6.97
CA ARG A 176 -0.54 21.72 -8.21
C ARG A 176 -0.18 20.29 -8.59
N TYR A 177 -1.18 19.45 -8.88
CA TYR A 177 -0.97 18.09 -9.37
C TYR A 177 -0.82 18.07 -10.91
N PHE A 178 -0.24 16.98 -11.42
CA PHE A 178 0.06 16.82 -12.86
C PHE A 178 -1.19 16.72 -13.74
N ASP A 179 -2.31 16.28 -13.16
CA ASP A 179 -3.63 16.18 -13.80
C ASP A 179 -4.36 17.53 -13.87
N GLY A 180 -3.74 18.60 -13.36
CA GLY A 180 -4.32 19.94 -13.31
C GLY A 180 -5.18 20.22 -12.09
N SER A 181 -5.41 19.23 -11.21
CA SER A 181 -6.13 19.40 -9.94
C SER A 181 -5.21 19.88 -8.81
N GLY A 182 -5.78 20.13 -7.62
CA GLY A 182 -5.03 20.59 -6.44
C GLY A 182 -5.03 22.12 -6.27
N GLY A 183 -3.88 22.68 -5.89
CA GLY A 183 -3.67 24.12 -5.75
C GLY A 183 -2.81 24.73 -6.85
N ASN A 184 -2.35 25.97 -6.65
CA ASN A 184 -1.53 26.72 -7.62
C ASN A 184 -0.08 26.93 -7.15
N ASN A 185 0.41 26.12 -6.22
CA ASN A 185 1.76 26.18 -5.65
C ASN A 185 2.10 27.44 -4.83
N HIS A 186 1.13 28.30 -4.49
CA HIS A 186 1.43 29.55 -3.78
C HIS A 186 2.05 29.32 -2.39
N ALA A 187 1.63 28.29 -1.66
CA ALA A 187 2.18 28.01 -0.33
C ALA A 187 3.66 27.59 -0.37
N VAL A 188 4.05 26.75 -1.34
CA VAL A 188 5.46 26.37 -1.53
C VAL A 188 6.30 27.50 -2.13
N GLN A 189 5.71 28.36 -2.97
CA GLN A 189 6.39 29.54 -3.48
C GLN A 189 6.69 30.53 -2.36
N HIS A 190 5.73 30.77 -1.47
CA HIS A 190 5.92 31.63 -0.30
C HIS A 190 7.03 31.12 0.62
N TYR A 191 7.10 29.81 0.86
CA TYR A 191 8.24 29.22 1.57
C TYR A 191 9.57 29.51 0.86
N ARG A 192 9.65 29.38 -0.47
CA ARG A 192 10.89 29.66 -1.23
C ARG A 192 11.33 31.13 -1.12
N GLU A 193 10.38 32.06 -0.97
CA GLU A 193 10.66 33.49 -0.87
C GLU A 193 11.03 33.92 0.56
N THR A 194 10.47 33.26 1.58
CA THR A 194 10.58 33.68 2.99
C THR A 194 11.46 32.78 3.87
N GLY A 195 11.57 31.49 3.52
CA GLY A 195 12.18 30.46 4.34
C GLY A 195 11.31 29.98 5.51
N TYR A 196 10.03 30.35 5.59
CA TYR A 196 9.16 30.02 6.72
C TYR A 196 8.67 28.56 6.68
N PRO A 197 9.15 27.67 7.57
CA PRO A 197 9.21 26.25 7.29
C PRO A 197 7.90 25.50 7.49
N LEU A 198 7.05 25.93 8.43
CA LEU A 198 5.86 25.18 8.85
C LEU A 198 4.57 25.82 8.37
N ALA A 199 3.67 24.99 7.84
CA ALA A 199 2.30 25.38 7.53
C ALA A 199 1.30 24.32 7.97
N VAL A 200 0.13 24.76 8.45
CA VAL A 200 -0.98 23.88 8.85
C VAL A 200 -2.12 23.99 7.84
N LYS A 201 -2.75 22.86 7.52
CA LYS A 201 -3.90 22.83 6.61
C LYS A 201 -5.18 23.25 7.33
N LEU A 202 -5.74 24.39 6.95
CA LEU A 202 -6.79 25.08 7.72
C LEU A 202 -8.04 24.23 8.00
N GLY A 203 -8.56 23.52 7.00
CA GLY A 203 -9.76 22.71 7.18
C GLY A 203 -9.54 21.37 7.91
N THR A 204 -8.32 21.05 8.34
CA THR A 204 -8.01 19.81 9.08
C THR A 204 -7.87 20.01 10.59
N ILE A 205 -7.95 21.24 11.07
CA ILE A 205 -7.75 21.58 12.49
C ILE A 205 -8.96 21.09 13.30
N THR A 206 -8.69 20.29 14.33
CA THR A 206 -9.65 19.78 15.32
C THR A 206 -9.10 20.00 16.73
N PRO A 207 -9.89 19.73 17.80
CA PRO A 207 -9.37 19.72 19.17
C PRO A 207 -8.20 18.74 19.38
N ASP A 208 -8.12 17.68 18.57
CA ASP A 208 -7.12 16.62 18.69
C ASP A 208 -5.82 16.89 17.89
N GLY A 209 -5.80 17.91 17.00
CA GLY A 209 -4.63 18.22 16.18
C GLY A 209 -4.95 18.85 14.83
N GLY A 210 -3.97 18.85 13.94
CA GLY A 210 -4.12 19.32 12.55
C GLY A 210 -3.00 18.76 11.67
N ASP A 211 -3.20 18.79 10.35
CA ASP A 211 -2.18 18.40 9.39
C ASP A 211 -1.15 19.51 9.23
N VAL A 212 0.05 19.28 9.77
CA VAL A 212 1.20 20.19 9.68
C VAL A 212 2.20 19.64 8.67
N TYR A 213 2.63 20.50 7.75
CA TYR A 213 3.64 20.20 6.74
C TYR A 213 4.88 21.06 6.97
N SER A 214 6.04 20.43 6.87
CA SER A 214 7.33 21.11 6.89
C SER A 214 7.90 21.17 5.49
N TYR A 215 8.03 22.38 4.95
CA TYR A 215 8.64 22.59 3.63
C TYR A 215 10.16 22.35 3.63
N ASP A 216 10.80 22.51 4.78
CA ASP A 216 12.24 22.28 4.94
C ASP A 216 12.58 20.79 5.11
N GLU A 217 11.68 20.01 5.70
CA GLU A 217 11.81 18.54 5.82
C GLU A 217 11.10 17.80 4.67
N ASP A 218 10.39 18.54 3.81
CA ASP A 218 9.54 18.07 2.70
C ASP A 218 8.55 16.96 3.11
N ASP A 219 8.09 16.96 4.37
CA ASP A 219 7.32 15.88 4.98
C ASP A 219 6.17 16.38 5.88
N MET A 220 5.20 15.51 6.13
CA MET A 220 4.18 15.70 7.16
C MET A 220 4.80 15.49 8.54
N VAL A 221 4.66 16.47 9.42
CA VAL A 221 5.33 16.51 10.72
C VAL A 221 4.35 16.64 11.87
N LEU A 222 4.81 16.33 13.09
CA LEU A 222 4.11 16.70 14.31
C LEU A 222 4.65 18.03 14.83
N ASP A 223 3.72 18.86 15.29
CA ASP A 223 4.01 20.07 16.04
C ASP A 223 3.35 19.96 17.42
N PRO A 224 4.10 19.56 18.46
CA PRO A 224 3.58 19.49 19.83
C PRO A 224 3.03 20.82 20.36
N ASN A 225 3.49 21.95 19.80
CA ASN A 225 3.10 23.30 20.20
C ASN A 225 2.04 23.91 19.27
N LEU A 226 1.39 23.11 18.42
CA LEU A 226 0.44 23.59 17.42
C LEU A 226 -0.66 24.47 18.02
N SER A 227 -1.15 24.14 19.22
CA SER A 227 -2.17 24.93 19.93
C SER A 227 -1.68 26.34 20.27
N GLU A 228 -0.43 26.46 20.73
CA GLU A 228 0.19 27.75 21.03
C GLU A 228 0.42 28.55 19.75
N HIS A 229 0.95 27.90 18.71
CA HIS A 229 1.18 28.54 17.41
C HIS A 229 -0.11 29.05 16.75
N LEU A 230 -1.21 28.30 16.87
CA LEU A 230 -2.52 28.72 16.36
C LEU A 230 -3.15 29.86 17.18
N THR A 231 -2.93 29.85 18.50
CA THR A 231 -3.43 30.89 19.41
C THR A 231 -2.84 32.28 19.06
N HIS A 232 -1.60 32.33 18.58
CA HIS A 232 -0.97 33.56 18.07
C HIS A 232 -1.83 34.26 17.01
N PHE A 233 -2.41 33.47 16.09
CA PHE A 233 -3.29 33.96 15.03
C PHE A 233 -4.76 34.11 15.48
N GLY A 234 -5.08 33.80 16.73
CA GLY A 234 -6.43 33.84 17.28
C GLY A 234 -7.30 32.63 16.94
N ILE A 235 -6.69 31.52 16.54
CA ILE A 235 -7.39 30.27 16.26
C ILE A 235 -7.39 29.42 17.53
N ASP A 236 -8.59 29.19 18.07
CA ASP A 236 -8.80 28.32 19.23
C ASP A 236 -9.19 26.92 18.74
N MET A 237 -8.28 25.96 18.85
CA MET A 237 -8.47 24.59 18.36
C MET A 237 -9.73 23.92 18.92
N MET A 238 -10.16 24.27 20.14
CA MET A 238 -11.36 23.70 20.76
C MET A 238 -12.66 24.09 20.05
N LYS A 239 -12.63 25.17 19.26
CA LYS A 239 -13.79 25.67 18.50
C LYS A 239 -13.73 25.27 17.03
N MET A 240 -12.64 24.64 16.59
CA MET A 240 -12.47 24.22 15.22
C MET A 240 -13.13 22.86 15.00
N GLN A 241 -13.72 22.70 13.82
CA GLN A 241 -14.24 21.44 13.34
C GLN A 241 -13.59 21.16 11.99
N LYS A 242 -13.34 19.89 11.71
CA LYS A 242 -12.80 19.47 10.42
C LYS A 242 -13.78 19.81 9.30
N THR A 243 -13.34 20.65 8.35
CA THR A 243 -14.11 21.07 7.18
C THR A 243 -13.48 20.64 5.86
N ASP A 244 -12.21 20.25 5.85
CA ASP A 244 -11.50 19.70 4.69
C ASP A 244 -10.96 18.30 4.97
N LYS A 245 -10.71 17.57 3.88
CA LYS A 245 -10.02 16.29 3.92
C LYS A 245 -8.56 16.46 4.36
N THR A 246 -8.08 15.57 5.23
CA THR A 246 -6.64 15.44 5.53
C THR A 246 -5.84 15.11 4.27
N MET A 247 -4.52 15.29 4.29
CA MET A 247 -3.69 14.86 3.17
C MET A 247 -3.81 13.35 2.94
N THR A 248 -3.81 12.56 4.01
CA THR A 248 -4.06 11.12 3.96
C THR A 248 -5.43 10.81 3.36
N GLU A 249 -6.49 11.55 3.70
CA GLU A 249 -7.82 11.36 3.10
C GLU A 249 -7.88 11.72 1.62
N LEU A 250 -7.15 12.74 1.18
CA LEU A 250 -7.05 13.07 -0.24
C LEU A 250 -6.30 11.97 -1.00
N GLU A 251 -5.24 11.42 -0.41
CA GLU A 251 -4.52 10.27 -0.99
C GLU A 251 -5.39 9.01 -1.04
N ILE A 252 -6.18 8.74 0.00
CA ILE A 252 -7.18 7.68 0.03
C ILE A 252 -8.21 7.88 -1.07
N ASP A 253 -8.80 9.07 -1.16
CA ASP A 253 -9.85 9.39 -2.12
C ASP A 253 -9.30 9.29 -3.54
N MET A 254 -8.08 9.75 -3.78
CA MET A 254 -7.38 9.58 -5.05
C MET A 254 -7.13 8.10 -5.36
N ASN A 255 -6.69 7.30 -4.38
CA ASN A 255 -6.47 5.86 -4.54
C ASN A 255 -7.77 5.05 -4.70
N GLN A 256 -8.86 5.44 -4.03
CA GLN A 256 -10.19 4.84 -4.18
C GLN A 256 -10.79 5.19 -5.54
N ARG A 257 -10.55 6.41 -6.02
CA ARG A 257 -10.88 6.83 -7.39
C ARG A 257 -9.99 6.19 -8.46
N ILE A 258 -8.99 5.36 -8.13
CA ILE A 258 -8.25 4.55 -9.14
C ILE A 258 -9.16 3.45 -9.75
N GLY A 259 -10.38 3.25 -9.25
CA GLY A 259 -11.44 2.57 -10.01
C GLY A 259 -11.91 3.35 -11.26
N GLU A 260 -11.72 4.67 -11.29
CA GLU A 260 -12.01 5.57 -12.40
C GLU A 260 -10.73 5.88 -13.18
N TRP A 261 -10.29 4.96 -14.03
CA TRP A 261 -9.39 5.28 -15.15
C TRP A 261 -9.98 6.30 -16.15
N GLU A 262 -11.18 6.82 -15.89
CA GLU A 262 -11.85 7.86 -16.69
C GLU A 262 -11.09 9.19 -16.70
N LEU A 263 -10.31 9.51 -15.65
CA LEU A 263 -9.61 10.80 -15.54
C LEU A 263 -8.27 10.89 -16.30
N ILE A 264 -7.69 9.76 -16.73
CA ILE A 264 -6.45 9.72 -17.53
C ILE A 264 -6.76 9.53 -19.03
N GLN A 265 -8.03 9.37 -19.41
CA GLN A 265 -8.40 9.33 -20.81
C GLN A 265 -8.21 10.72 -21.43
N GLU A 266 -7.23 10.84 -22.33
CA GLU A 266 -7.26 11.85 -23.36
C GLU A 266 -8.65 11.74 -24.03
N SER A 267 -9.53 12.72 -23.79
CA SER A 267 -10.84 12.90 -24.44
C SER A 267 -11.99 11.92 -24.13
N GLY A 268 -12.18 11.47 -22.88
CA GLY A 268 -13.46 10.86 -22.45
C GLY A 268 -13.88 9.60 -23.24
N VAL A 269 -12.89 8.86 -23.75
CA VAL A 269 -13.09 7.64 -24.55
C VAL A 269 -12.97 6.43 -23.64
N GLN A 270 -14.07 5.72 -23.40
CA GLN A 270 -14.04 4.42 -22.71
C GLN A 270 -13.05 3.47 -23.41
N LEU A 271 -11.93 3.18 -22.75
CA LEU A 271 -10.91 2.26 -23.25
C LEU A 271 -11.41 0.82 -23.16
N GLN A 272 -11.07 0.03 -24.18
CA GLN A 272 -11.39 -1.40 -24.19
C GLN A 272 -10.51 -2.15 -23.16
N PRO A 273 -11.10 -2.85 -22.18
CA PRO A 273 -10.33 -3.69 -21.26
C PRO A 273 -9.57 -4.79 -22.01
N LEU A 274 -8.29 -4.95 -21.68
CA LEU A 274 -7.43 -6.00 -22.24
C LEU A 274 -7.17 -7.11 -21.20
N TYR A 275 -7.03 -8.32 -21.71
CA TYR A 275 -6.84 -9.54 -20.91
C TYR A 275 -5.80 -10.45 -21.55
N GLY A 276 -5.28 -11.37 -20.75
CA GLY A 276 -4.37 -12.43 -21.18
C GLY A 276 -2.89 -12.10 -20.96
N GLN A 277 -2.04 -12.86 -21.65
CA GLN A 277 -0.58 -12.80 -21.48
C GLN A 277 -0.04 -11.38 -21.74
N GLY A 278 0.71 -10.86 -20.77
CA GLY A 278 1.31 -9.52 -20.86
C GLY A 278 0.37 -8.36 -20.54
N PHE A 279 -0.91 -8.63 -20.29
CA PHE A 279 -1.90 -7.60 -19.96
C PHE A 279 -2.35 -7.67 -18.50
N THR A 280 -1.49 -8.13 -17.60
CA THR A 280 -1.84 -8.28 -16.19
C THR A 280 -1.67 -6.97 -15.42
N GLY A 281 -2.72 -6.53 -14.73
CA GLY A 281 -2.70 -5.36 -13.85
C GLY A 281 -1.93 -5.63 -12.55
N ILE A 282 -1.31 -4.59 -11.99
CA ILE A 282 -0.64 -4.65 -10.68
C ILE A 282 -1.42 -3.78 -9.70
N ARG A 283 -1.91 -4.39 -8.61
CA ARG A 283 -2.63 -3.69 -7.54
C ARG A 283 -1.70 -2.70 -6.84
N ASN A 284 -2.20 -1.50 -6.58
CA ASN A 284 -1.51 -0.52 -5.75
C ASN A 284 -1.50 -1.00 -4.28
N LEU A 285 -0.34 -0.94 -3.63
CA LEU A 285 -0.13 -1.40 -2.25
C LEU A 285 -0.02 -0.24 -1.23
N GLY A 286 -0.40 0.98 -1.65
CA GLY A 286 -0.10 2.23 -0.96
C GLY A 286 1.11 2.90 -1.59
N ASN A 287 0.88 3.96 -2.37
CA ASN A 287 1.90 4.73 -3.09
C ASN A 287 2.87 3.90 -3.98
N SER A 288 2.50 2.69 -4.40
CA SER A 288 3.41 1.78 -5.11
C SER A 288 3.40 1.95 -6.64
N CYS A 289 2.89 3.07 -7.17
CA CYS A 289 2.76 3.30 -8.61
C CYS A 289 4.12 3.36 -9.32
N TYR A 290 5.14 3.94 -8.68
CA TYR A 290 6.52 3.98 -9.20
C TYR A 290 7.07 2.56 -9.47
N LEU A 291 6.82 1.63 -8.54
CA LEU A 291 7.17 0.21 -8.67
C LEU A 291 6.37 -0.43 -9.79
N ASN A 292 5.05 -0.26 -9.78
CA ASN A 292 4.16 -0.89 -10.75
C ASN A 292 4.53 -0.48 -12.19
N SER A 293 4.66 0.82 -12.44
CA SER A 293 5.03 1.36 -13.76
C SER A 293 6.40 0.87 -14.22
N THR A 294 7.40 0.89 -13.33
CA THR A 294 8.76 0.42 -13.66
C THR A 294 8.75 -1.07 -14.01
N MET A 295 8.08 -1.90 -13.22
CA MET A 295 8.09 -3.35 -13.43
C MET A 295 7.30 -3.80 -14.67
N GLN A 296 6.23 -3.08 -15.05
CA GLN A 296 5.53 -3.31 -16.33
C GLN A 296 6.48 -3.10 -17.52
N VAL A 297 7.28 -2.03 -17.51
CA VAL A 297 8.26 -1.76 -18.56
C VAL A 297 9.38 -2.81 -18.56
N VAL A 298 9.96 -3.11 -17.39
CA VAL A 298 11.04 -4.10 -17.26
C VAL A 298 10.63 -5.46 -17.86
N PHE A 299 9.42 -5.94 -17.55
CA PHE A 299 8.94 -7.22 -18.06
C PHE A 299 8.37 -7.16 -19.48
N SER A 300 8.32 -5.99 -20.10
CA SER A 300 8.10 -5.83 -21.54
C SER A 300 9.41 -6.01 -22.35
N ILE A 301 10.58 -6.04 -21.68
CA ILE A 301 11.89 -6.20 -22.32
C ILE A 301 12.22 -7.70 -22.45
N PRO A 302 12.45 -8.25 -23.67
CA PRO A 302 12.67 -9.69 -23.87
C PRO A 302 13.87 -10.27 -23.11
N ALA A 303 14.90 -9.47 -22.82
CA ALA A 303 16.06 -9.93 -22.06
C ALA A 303 15.70 -10.32 -20.61
N PHE A 304 14.81 -9.54 -19.96
CA PHE A 304 14.33 -9.84 -18.62
C PHE A 304 13.38 -11.03 -18.61
N GLN A 305 12.52 -11.15 -19.64
CA GLN A 305 11.63 -12.30 -19.82
C GLN A 305 12.44 -13.60 -19.94
N ARG A 306 13.46 -13.63 -20.81
CA ARG A 306 14.36 -14.76 -20.95
C ARG A 306 15.07 -15.10 -19.64
N LYS A 307 15.60 -14.10 -18.94
CA LYS A 307 16.40 -14.32 -17.72
C LYS A 307 15.56 -14.86 -16.56
N TYR A 308 14.36 -14.35 -16.34
CA TYR A 308 13.59 -14.62 -15.13
C TYR A 308 12.32 -15.45 -15.34
N VAL A 309 11.68 -15.37 -16.51
CA VAL A 309 10.40 -16.05 -16.76
C VAL A 309 10.64 -17.37 -17.48
N GLU A 310 11.41 -17.37 -18.57
CA GLU A 310 11.72 -18.62 -19.31
C GLU A 310 12.59 -19.58 -18.49
N GLN A 311 13.45 -19.06 -17.61
CA GLN A 311 14.34 -19.85 -16.75
C GLN A 311 13.77 -20.11 -15.34
N MET A 312 12.48 -19.82 -15.12
CA MET A 312 11.85 -19.89 -13.80
C MET A 312 11.98 -21.26 -13.12
N GLU A 313 11.84 -22.35 -13.87
CA GLU A 313 12.00 -23.70 -13.31
C GLU A 313 13.41 -23.93 -12.76
N GLN A 314 14.44 -23.43 -13.45
CA GLN A 314 15.82 -23.51 -12.98
C GLN A 314 16.06 -22.62 -11.77
N ILE A 315 15.47 -21.42 -11.76
CA ILE A 315 15.52 -20.49 -10.63
C ILE A 315 14.91 -21.15 -9.39
N PHE A 316 13.70 -21.69 -9.52
CA PHE A 316 13.01 -22.37 -8.41
C PHE A 316 13.75 -23.63 -7.96
N HIS A 317 14.44 -24.34 -8.86
CA HIS A 317 15.30 -25.46 -8.49
C HIS A 317 16.53 -25.00 -7.69
N ARG A 318 17.12 -23.85 -8.00
CA ARG A 318 18.29 -23.30 -7.28
C ARG A 318 17.94 -22.50 -6.02
N ALA A 319 16.68 -22.15 -5.85
CA ALA A 319 16.21 -21.36 -4.71
C ALA A 319 16.60 -21.99 -3.35
N PRO A 320 16.99 -21.16 -2.36
CA PRO A 320 17.32 -21.62 -1.01
C PRO A 320 16.09 -22.19 -0.28
N SER A 321 16.30 -22.68 0.95
CA SER A 321 15.22 -23.25 1.76
C SER A 321 14.07 -22.26 2.04
N ASP A 322 14.38 -20.97 2.18
CA ASP A 322 13.41 -19.89 2.22
C ASP A 322 13.44 -19.06 0.92
N PRO A 323 12.56 -19.36 -0.06
CA PRO A 323 12.49 -18.64 -1.32
C PRO A 323 11.83 -17.26 -1.20
N THR A 324 11.28 -16.89 -0.05
CA THR A 324 10.68 -15.55 0.15
C THR A 324 11.74 -14.45 0.24
N GLN A 325 12.96 -14.84 0.63
CA GLN A 325 14.11 -13.95 0.74
C GLN A 325 15.05 -14.02 -0.48
N ASP A 326 14.70 -14.80 -1.50
CA ASP A 326 15.53 -14.98 -2.68
C ASP A 326 15.11 -14.04 -3.82
N PHE A 327 16.04 -13.18 -4.24
CA PHE A 327 15.81 -12.16 -5.27
C PHE A 327 15.35 -12.79 -6.59
N SER A 328 16.08 -13.78 -7.10
CA SER A 328 15.77 -14.40 -8.39
C SER A 328 14.38 -15.05 -8.39
N THR A 329 14.02 -15.72 -7.30
CA THR A 329 12.69 -16.33 -7.12
C THR A 329 11.58 -15.28 -7.11
N GLN A 330 11.73 -14.17 -6.37
CA GLN A 330 10.69 -13.13 -6.35
C GLN A 330 10.55 -12.40 -7.68
N VAL A 331 11.64 -12.14 -8.38
CA VAL A 331 11.61 -11.54 -9.73
C VAL A 331 10.95 -12.48 -10.73
N ALA A 332 11.33 -13.76 -10.73
CA ALA A 332 10.71 -14.78 -11.58
C ALA A 332 9.20 -14.94 -11.31
N LYS A 333 8.81 -14.95 -10.03
CA LYS A 333 7.40 -14.99 -9.61
C LYS A 333 6.61 -13.78 -10.11
N LEU A 334 7.17 -12.58 -10.00
CA LEU A 334 6.53 -11.36 -10.50
C LEU A 334 6.38 -11.40 -12.03
N GLY A 335 7.46 -11.73 -12.74
CA GLY A 335 7.44 -11.84 -14.20
C GLY A 335 6.44 -12.89 -14.70
N HIS A 336 6.36 -14.04 -14.02
CA HIS A 336 5.32 -15.03 -14.29
C HIS A 336 3.92 -14.45 -14.14
N GLY A 337 3.67 -13.79 -13.01
CA GLY A 337 2.37 -13.20 -12.70
C GLY A 337 1.94 -12.21 -13.77
N LEU A 338 2.88 -11.47 -14.36
CA LEU A 338 2.59 -10.50 -15.42
C LEU A 338 2.35 -11.16 -16.79
N LEU A 339 3.12 -12.18 -17.13
CA LEU A 339 3.22 -12.72 -18.49
C LEU A 339 2.47 -14.05 -18.69
N SER A 340 1.96 -14.70 -17.64
CA SER A 340 1.26 -15.98 -17.79
C SER A 340 -0.17 -15.84 -18.32
N GLY A 341 -0.82 -14.70 -18.05
CA GLY A 341 -2.24 -14.48 -18.31
C GLY A 341 -3.17 -15.13 -17.28
N GLU A 342 -2.65 -15.85 -16.28
CA GLU A 342 -3.47 -16.50 -15.24
C GLU A 342 -4.27 -15.49 -14.40
N TYR A 343 -3.69 -14.31 -14.19
CA TYR A 343 -4.21 -13.23 -13.36
C TYR A 343 -4.83 -12.08 -14.17
N SER A 344 -4.90 -12.24 -15.49
CA SER A 344 -5.49 -11.28 -16.42
C SER A 344 -6.71 -11.89 -17.08
N LYS A 345 -7.76 -12.08 -16.28
CA LYS A 345 -9.05 -12.64 -16.70
C LYS A 345 -10.16 -11.63 -16.39
N PRO A 346 -11.25 -11.62 -17.18
CA PRO A 346 -12.44 -10.85 -16.83
C PRO A 346 -12.95 -11.26 -15.45
N ALA A 347 -13.30 -10.30 -14.60
CA ALA A 347 -14.01 -10.60 -13.37
C ALA A 347 -15.31 -11.37 -13.69
N PRO A 348 -15.65 -12.40 -12.90
CA PRO A 348 -16.95 -13.07 -13.03
C PRO A 348 -18.06 -12.04 -12.83
N GLU A 349 -19.10 -12.09 -13.68
CA GLU A 349 -20.26 -11.21 -13.58
C GLU A 349 -20.88 -11.31 -12.18
N LYS A 350 -20.77 -10.25 -11.38
CA LYS A 350 -21.54 -10.09 -10.14
C LYS A 350 -22.80 -9.30 -10.48
N GLU A 351 -23.97 -9.83 -10.12
CA GLU A 351 -25.23 -9.10 -10.26
C GLU A 351 -25.18 -7.82 -9.40
N GLY A 352 -25.30 -6.65 -10.04
CA GLY A 352 -25.48 -5.37 -9.35
C GLY A 352 -24.26 -4.44 -9.25
N GLU A 353 -23.06 -4.82 -9.71
CA GLU A 353 -21.90 -3.92 -9.73
C GLU A 353 -21.64 -3.34 -11.14
N GLU A 354 -21.53 -2.01 -11.25
CA GLU A 354 -21.21 -1.29 -12.50
C GLU A 354 -19.74 -1.49 -12.95
N GLN A 355 -18.90 -2.19 -12.18
CA GLN A 355 -17.51 -2.48 -12.54
C GLN A 355 -17.40 -3.67 -13.50
N LYS A 356 -18.01 -3.54 -14.69
CA LYS A 356 -17.86 -4.52 -15.77
C LYS A 356 -16.42 -4.54 -16.27
N GLY A 357 -15.73 -5.66 -16.07
CA GLY A 357 -14.52 -6.00 -16.83
C GLY A 357 -13.19 -5.45 -16.30
N LEU A 358 -13.06 -5.19 -15.01
CA LEU A 358 -11.73 -5.02 -14.41
C LEU A 358 -11.18 -6.39 -13.98
N GLN A 359 -9.91 -6.64 -14.27
CA GLN A 359 -9.18 -7.82 -13.80
C GLN A 359 -8.71 -7.61 -12.34
N ASP A 360 -8.66 -8.67 -11.53
CA ASP A 360 -8.13 -8.61 -10.17
C ASP A 360 -6.62 -8.30 -10.13
N GLY A 361 -5.89 -8.72 -11.16
CA GLY A 361 -4.45 -8.53 -11.29
C GLY A 361 -3.64 -9.22 -10.19
N ILE A 362 -2.43 -8.71 -9.93
CA ILE A 362 -1.51 -9.25 -8.92
C ILE A 362 -1.16 -8.22 -7.84
N ALA A 363 -0.92 -8.69 -6.61
CA ALA A 363 -0.44 -7.88 -5.48
C ALA A 363 1.00 -8.26 -5.10
N PRO A 364 2.04 -7.52 -5.55
CA PRO A 364 3.44 -7.94 -5.42
C PRO A 364 4.04 -7.63 -4.04
N ARG A 365 3.31 -7.89 -2.94
CA ARG A 365 3.73 -7.55 -1.56
C ARG A 365 5.07 -8.18 -1.18
N MET A 366 5.24 -9.47 -1.49
CA MET A 366 6.47 -10.21 -1.19
C MET A 366 7.68 -9.66 -1.97
N PHE A 367 7.46 -9.22 -3.21
CA PHE A 367 8.50 -8.59 -4.02
C PHE A 367 8.87 -7.20 -3.48
N LYS A 368 7.87 -6.32 -3.21
CA LYS A 368 8.09 -4.99 -2.60
C LYS A 368 8.87 -5.10 -1.29
N ALA A 369 8.48 -6.02 -0.42
CA ALA A 369 9.15 -6.21 0.87
C ALA A 369 10.61 -6.66 0.71
N LEU A 370 10.92 -7.52 -0.27
CA LEU A 370 12.28 -7.99 -0.49
C LEU A 370 13.18 -6.90 -1.07
N ILE A 371 12.74 -6.23 -2.14
CA ILE A 371 13.55 -5.20 -2.81
C ILE A 371 13.72 -3.95 -1.94
N GLY A 372 12.75 -3.64 -1.08
CA GLY A 372 12.83 -2.52 -0.16
C GLY A 372 13.59 -2.82 1.12
N LYS A 373 13.91 -4.10 1.40
CA LYS A 373 14.49 -4.52 2.68
C LYS A 373 15.81 -3.78 2.96
N GLY A 374 15.82 -2.98 4.04
CA GLY A 374 16.99 -2.21 4.47
C GLY A 374 17.25 -0.94 3.67
N HIS A 375 16.42 -0.60 2.67
CA HIS A 375 16.53 0.65 1.94
C HIS A 375 15.72 1.75 2.65
N PRO A 376 16.28 2.94 2.93
CA PRO A 376 15.58 4.00 3.67
C PRO A 376 14.27 4.41 2.99
N GLU A 377 14.27 4.58 1.67
CA GLU A 377 13.07 4.95 0.92
C GLU A 377 12.14 3.75 0.63
N PHE A 378 12.63 2.74 -0.09
CA PHE A 378 11.78 1.64 -0.60
C PHE A 378 11.29 0.65 0.45
N SER A 379 11.80 0.69 1.69
CA SER A 379 11.20 -0.05 2.81
C SER A 379 9.88 0.57 3.31
N THR A 380 9.65 1.85 3.00
CA THR A 380 8.45 2.59 3.41
C THR A 380 7.28 2.42 2.43
N ASN A 381 6.14 3.03 2.76
CA ASN A 381 4.98 3.16 1.87
C ASN A 381 4.81 4.60 1.33
N ARG A 382 5.88 5.41 1.30
CA ARG A 382 5.84 6.76 0.76
C ARG A 382 5.84 6.73 -0.77
N GLN A 383 5.44 7.85 -1.39
CA GLN A 383 5.64 8.05 -2.82
C GLN A 383 7.14 8.16 -3.11
N GLN A 384 7.57 7.60 -4.24
CA GLN A 384 8.98 7.54 -4.61
C GLN A 384 9.18 7.82 -6.09
N ASP A 385 10.40 8.21 -6.45
CA ASP A 385 10.80 8.45 -7.83
C ASP A 385 10.99 7.12 -8.61
N ALA A 386 10.50 7.08 -9.85
CA ALA A 386 10.56 5.88 -10.68
C ALA A 386 11.97 5.61 -11.22
N GLN A 387 12.76 6.65 -11.51
CA GLN A 387 14.13 6.51 -11.98
C GLN A 387 15.05 6.01 -10.86
N GLU A 388 14.89 6.52 -9.64
CA GLU A 388 15.63 6.06 -8.47
C GLU A 388 15.33 4.59 -8.19
N PHE A 389 14.05 4.21 -8.20
CA PHE A 389 13.64 2.82 -8.05
C PHE A 389 14.18 1.92 -9.16
N PHE A 390 14.16 2.38 -10.41
CA PHE A 390 14.72 1.64 -11.53
C PHE A 390 16.23 1.40 -11.35
N LEU A 391 17.01 2.42 -10.99
CA LEU A 391 18.45 2.26 -10.72
C LEU A 391 18.71 1.29 -9.57
N HIS A 392 17.96 1.41 -8.48
CA HIS A 392 18.03 0.47 -7.36
C HIS A 392 17.77 -0.96 -7.81
N PHE A 393 16.70 -1.18 -8.58
CA PHE A 393 16.38 -2.50 -9.12
C PHE A 393 17.50 -3.05 -10.04
N ILE A 394 18.05 -2.23 -10.94
CA ILE A 394 19.16 -2.64 -11.81
C ILE A 394 20.40 -3.00 -11.01
N ASN A 395 20.75 -2.22 -9.98
CA ASN A 395 21.87 -2.55 -9.08
C ASN A 395 21.63 -3.90 -8.37
N MET A 396 20.40 -4.18 -7.91
CA MET A 396 20.07 -5.49 -7.34
C MET A 396 20.19 -6.63 -8.36
N VAL A 397 19.82 -6.38 -9.62
CA VAL A 397 19.99 -7.35 -10.72
C VAL A 397 21.47 -7.63 -11.00
N GLU A 398 22.33 -6.61 -10.91
CA GLU A 398 23.78 -6.73 -11.10
C GLU A 398 24.41 -7.58 -9.98
N VAL A 399 24.14 -7.21 -8.73
CA VAL A 399 24.64 -7.92 -7.53
C VAL A 399 24.19 -9.39 -7.52
N SER A 400 22.91 -9.64 -7.85
CA SER A 400 22.36 -11.01 -7.87
C SER A 400 22.78 -11.80 -9.10
N GLY A 401 23.17 -11.12 -10.19
CA GLY A 401 23.55 -11.72 -11.46
C GLY A 401 24.99 -12.23 -11.51
N GLY A 402 25.81 -11.94 -10.49
CA GLY A 402 27.22 -12.37 -10.44
C GLY A 402 28.10 -11.77 -11.54
N VAL A 403 27.64 -10.71 -12.23
CA VAL A 403 28.42 -9.98 -13.22
C VAL A 403 28.63 -8.58 -12.67
N ILE A 404 29.80 -8.33 -12.10
CA ILE A 404 30.35 -6.97 -12.04
C ILE A 404 30.39 -6.52 -13.50
N MET A 405 29.52 -5.58 -13.91
CA MET A 405 29.64 -4.99 -15.24
C MET A 405 30.96 -4.23 -15.26
N GLY A 406 31.97 -4.83 -15.88
CA GLY A 406 33.12 -4.10 -16.37
C GLY A 406 32.61 -2.95 -17.24
N HIS A 407 32.81 -1.74 -16.74
CA HIS A 407 32.70 -0.45 -17.43
C HIS A 407 31.92 -0.46 -18.77
N LEU A 408 30.67 0.00 -18.72
CA LEU A 408 30.04 0.62 -19.89
C LEU A 408 30.80 1.92 -20.22
N TYR A 409 31.89 1.80 -20.97
CA TYR A 409 32.45 2.92 -21.71
C TYR A 409 31.51 3.21 -22.88
N PHE A 410 30.86 4.37 -22.85
CA PHE A 410 30.26 4.96 -24.04
C PHE A 410 31.40 5.46 -24.94
N PRO A 411 31.56 4.96 -26.18
CA PRO A 411 32.41 5.64 -27.15
C PRO A 411 31.70 6.94 -27.56
N GLY A 412 32.43 8.05 -27.47
CA GLY A 412 31.99 9.38 -27.89
C GLY A 412 31.95 9.58 -29.40
#